data_AF-A0A545VHG5-F1
#
_entry.id   AF-A0A545VHG5-F1
#
_cell.length_a   1.000
_cell.length_b   1.000
_cell.length_c   1.000
_cell.angle_alpha   90.00
_cell.angle_beta   90.00
_cell.angle_gamma   90.00
#
_symmetry.space_group_name_H-M   'P 1'
#
loop_
_entity.id
_entity.type
_entity.pdbx_description
1 polymer ?
#
loop_
_entity_poly.entity_id
_entity_poly.type
_entity_poly.pdbx_seq_one_letter_code
_entity_poly.pdbx_strand_id
1 'polypeptide(L)'
;MVFSAPAWVPSPGQDAPDRVPIGDFVLSNHASSKKDAPFVDAISGNVYTMDMLRQRVDSIARGLASDLNWSPNTGSPWEKVVAIYSLNTKLAMLTHHGIITNLLQMSAFEDFANDPNGQTVAAAIPFSHSYGILIGHVGILRAESHIVFPRFDMQLMLGSVASYHVNRLYLLRLVTPDGKDVENYNESGEVYYKAPNMFVGYLGDRESTLGAFDDGGWLRTGDMGAIQVSPNGVEHLFIRDRIKDMIKVKGMQVIPADVESVLLAHPAVADAAVIGVPDELAGERAMAFVIRSGSVMSDLSEDDLRDSINDHMEDKLHETHWLGDRLEFVSEIPKSQSGKVLKRMLKAQAATV
;
A
#
# COMPACT_ATOMS: atom_id res chain seq x y z
N MET A 1 14.69 27.64 -0.64
CA MET A 1 14.40 27.83 0.79
C MET A 1 14.86 26.56 1.50
N VAL A 2 15.88 26.63 2.35
CA VAL A 2 16.37 25.44 3.07
C VAL A 2 15.47 25.25 4.27
N PHE A 3 14.70 24.16 4.31
CA PHE A 3 13.92 23.78 5.48
C PHE A 3 14.88 23.17 6.50
N SER A 4 15.08 23.86 7.63
CA SER A 4 15.78 23.31 8.79
C SER A 4 14.78 22.63 9.71
N ALA A 5 15.13 21.47 10.24
CA ALA A 5 14.29 20.78 11.22
C ALA A 5 14.10 21.67 12.47
N PRO A 6 12.88 21.78 13.03
CA PRO A 6 12.65 22.45 14.29
C PRO A 6 13.47 21.83 15.44
N ALA A 7 13.86 22.63 16.43
CA ALA A 7 14.70 22.19 17.55
C ALA A 7 14.10 21.07 18.42
N TRP A 8 12.80 20.82 18.33
CA TRP A 8 12.11 19.74 19.04
C TRP A 8 12.19 18.39 18.32
N VAL A 9 12.62 18.36 17.04
CA VAL A 9 12.76 17.11 16.28
C VAL A 9 14.03 16.39 16.77
N PRO A 10 13.92 15.12 17.22
CA PRO A 10 15.09 14.34 17.62
C PRO A 10 16.10 14.20 16.48
N SER A 11 17.39 14.28 16.82
CA SER A 11 18.45 13.99 15.86
C SER A 11 18.45 12.50 15.49
N PRO A 12 18.59 12.12 14.21
CA PRO A 12 18.79 10.74 13.77
C PRO A 12 20.03 10.04 14.37
N GLY A 13 20.91 10.78 15.06
CA GLY A 13 22.11 10.27 15.73
C GLY A 13 23.31 10.06 14.82
N GLN A 14 23.07 9.67 13.56
CA GLN A 14 24.08 9.57 12.51
C GLN A 14 23.44 9.84 11.14
N ASP A 15 24.28 10.19 10.16
CA ASP A 15 23.86 10.28 8.76
C ASP A 15 23.81 8.89 8.11
N ALA A 16 22.94 8.74 7.10
CA ALA A 16 22.89 7.51 6.31
C ALA A 16 24.19 7.36 5.50
N PRO A 17 24.90 6.22 5.61
CA PRO A 17 26.13 6.01 4.89
C PRO A 17 25.91 5.90 3.37
N ASP A 18 26.82 6.48 2.60
CA ASP A 18 26.73 6.51 1.13
C ASP A 18 27.07 5.17 0.47
N ARG A 19 27.77 4.27 1.18
CA ARG A 19 28.43 3.09 0.60
C ARG A 19 28.05 1.75 1.22
N VAL A 20 27.17 1.75 2.22
CA VAL A 20 26.88 0.55 3.02
C VAL A 20 25.54 -0.04 2.58
N PRO A 21 25.49 -1.32 2.17
CA PRO A 21 24.23 -2.03 1.93
C PRO A 21 23.33 -2.03 3.17
N ILE A 22 22.01 -2.17 2.98
CA ILE A 22 21.06 -2.14 4.10
C ILE A 22 21.34 -3.31 5.04
N GLY A 23 21.56 -4.50 4.49
CA GLY A 23 21.88 -5.70 5.26
C GLY A 23 23.11 -5.49 6.15
N ASP A 24 24.21 -5.00 5.58
CA ASP A 24 25.42 -4.70 6.35
C ASP A 24 25.15 -3.64 7.41
N PHE A 25 24.43 -2.56 7.06
CA PHE A 25 24.11 -1.48 7.99
C PHE A 25 23.30 -1.99 9.19
N VAL A 26 22.17 -2.68 8.94
CA VAL A 26 21.32 -3.15 10.04
C VAL A 26 21.99 -4.24 10.84
N LEU A 27 22.71 -5.18 10.21
CA LEU A 27 23.32 -6.34 10.89
C LEU A 27 24.64 -5.98 11.61
N SER A 28 25.34 -4.92 11.23
CA SER A 28 26.61 -4.50 11.86
C SER A 28 26.41 -3.52 13.01
N ASN A 29 25.35 -2.72 12.99
CA ASN A 29 25.15 -1.62 13.93
C ASN A 29 24.46 -2.04 15.26
N HIS A 30 24.53 -3.32 15.62
CA HIS A 30 23.99 -3.79 16.91
C HIS A 30 25.01 -3.63 18.03
N ALA A 31 24.67 -2.78 19.00
CA ALA A 31 25.22 -2.91 20.34
C ALA A 31 24.76 -4.25 20.93
N SER A 32 25.71 -5.08 21.38
CA SER A 32 25.46 -6.41 21.92
C SER A 32 24.71 -6.36 23.27
N SER A 33 23.41 -6.05 23.27
CA SER A 33 22.54 -6.33 24.42
C SER A 33 21.06 -6.15 24.08
N LYS A 34 20.39 -7.25 23.73
CA LYS A 34 19.08 -7.73 24.24
C LYS A 34 18.44 -8.72 23.25
N LYS A 35 17.91 -9.82 23.81
CA LYS A 35 17.24 -10.97 23.19
C LYS A 35 17.92 -11.49 21.90
N ASP A 36 18.58 -12.63 22.02
CA ASP A 36 19.40 -13.27 20.96
C ASP A 36 18.64 -13.61 19.65
N ALA A 37 17.33 -13.39 19.59
CA ALA A 37 16.44 -13.77 18.50
C ALA A 37 15.67 -12.58 17.89
N PRO A 38 16.11 -12.03 16.75
CA PRO A 38 15.35 -11.09 15.94
C PRO A 38 14.10 -11.71 15.30
N PHE A 39 14.07 -13.02 15.02
CA PHE A 39 12.90 -13.64 14.39
C PHE A 39 12.53 -14.96 15.04
N VAL A 40 11.22 -15.15 15.23
CA VAL A 40 10.61 -16.42 15.61
C VAL A 40 9.51 -16.73 14.61
N ASP A 41 9.55 -17.91 14.02
CA ASP A 41 8.45 -18.40 13.17
C ASP A 41 7.25 -18.76 14.04
N ALA A 42 6.11 -18.12 13.81
CA ALA A 42 4.93 -18.27 14.65
C ALA A 42 4.33 -19.69 14.63
N ILE A 43 4.53 -20.45 13.55
CA ILE A 43 3.92 -21.77 13.35
C ILE A 43 4.79 -22.87 13.95
N SER A 44 6.06 -22.87 13.57
CA SER A 44 7.03 -23.91 13.96
C SER A 44 7.71 -23.61 15.30
N GLY A 45 7.69 -22.36 15.75
CA GLY A 45 8.44 -21.91 16.92
C GLY A 45 9.95 -21.83 16.68
N ASN A 46 10.40 -21.98 15.43
CA ASN A 46 11.82 -21.90 15.09
C ASN A 46 12.35 -20.50 15.39
N VAL A 47 13.47 -20.45 16.10
CA VAL A 47 14.14 -19.22 16.50
C VAL A 47 15.33 -18.97 15.60
N TYR A 48 15.43 -17.77 15.06
CA TYR A 48 16.53 -17.33 14.21
C TYR A 48 17.29 -16.20 14.89
N THR A 49 18.52 -16.49 15.29
CA THR A 49 19.39 -15.50 15.93
C THR A 49 19.97 -14.51 14.92
N MET A 50 20.52 -13.40 15.41
CA MET A 50 21.25 -12.44 14.56
C MET A 50 22.39 -13.11 13.77
N ASP A 51 23.11 -14.04 14.37
CA ASP A 51 24.21 -14.76 13.69
C ASP A 51 23.69 -15.73 12.64
N MET A 52 22.58 -16.43 12.92
CA MET A 52 21.92 -17.27 11.93
C MET A 52 21.43 -16.44 10.75
N LEU A 53 20.87 -15.24 10.99
CA LEU A 53 20.48 -14.33 9.91
C LEU A 53 21.67 -13.93 9.05
N ARG A 54 22.78 -13.47 9.67
CA ARG A 54 24.00 -13.08 8.93
C ARG A 54 24.48 -14.22 8.02
N GLN A 55 24.57 -15.43 8.56
CA GLN A 55 24.99 -16.62 7.79
C GLN A 55 24.00 -16.98 6.67
N ARG A 56 22.69 -16.90 6.93
CA ARG A 56 21.67 -17.21 5.92
C ARG A 56 21.64 -16.19 4.80
N VAL A 57 21.71 -14.89 5.12
CA VAL A 57 21.76 -13.81 4.13
C VAL A 57 22.99 -13.98 3.23
N ASP A 58 24.16 -14.21 3.82
CA ASP A 58 25.41 -14.44 3.09
C ASP A 58 25.34 -15.69 2.19
N SER A 59 24.78 -16.79 2.70
CA SER A 59 24.61 -18.03 1.93
C SER A 59 23.64 -17.86 0.75
N ILE A 60 22.51 -17.19 0.95
CA ILE A 60 21.53 -16.90 -0.11
C ILE A 60 22.12 -15.93 -1.12
N ALA A 61 22.80 -14.87 -0.67
CA ALA A 61 23.43 -13.90 -1.55
C ALA A 61 24.48 -14.55 -2.46
N ARG A 62 25.33 -15.44 -1.92
CA ARG A 62 26.28 -16.23 -2.72
C ARG A 62 25.59 -17.15 -3.72
N GLY A 63 24.53 -17.84 -3.31
CA GLY A 63 23.75 -18.72 -4.19
C GLY A 63 23.16 -17.94 -5.37
N LEU A 64 22.44 -16.86 -5.08
CA LEU A 64 21.84 -15.99 -6.10
C LEU A 64 22.89 -15.34 -7.01
N ALA A 65 24.02 -14.90 -6.45
CA ALA A 65 25.13 -14.34 -7.22
C ALA A 65 25.69 -15.36 -8.21
N SER A 66 25.86 -16.62 -7.77
CA SER A 66 26.30 -17.72 -8.63
C SER A 66 25.28 -18.02 -9.73
N ASP A 67 24.01 -18.19 -9.36
CA ASP A 67 22.95 -18.61 -10.29
C ASP A 67 22.61 -17.54 -11.33
N LEU A 68 22.62 -16.27 -10.92
CA LEU A 68 22.29 -15.13 -11.79
C LEU A 68 23.53 -14.52 -12.46
N ASN A 69 24.73 -15.08 -12.22
CA ASN A 69 26.02 -14.51 -12.63
C ASN A 69 26.14 -13.02 -12.27
N TRP A 70 25.70 -12.69 -11.06
CA TRP A 70 25.58 -11.32 -10.56
C TRP A 70 26.60 -11.05 -9.47
N SER A 71 27.17 -9.83 -9.44
CA SER A 71 28.11 -9.39 -8.41
C SER A 71 27.48 -8.28 -7.56
N PRO A 72 26.63 -8.62 -6.56
CA PRO A 72 25.88 -7.63 -5.78
C PRO A 72 26.77 -6.68 -4.98
N ASN A 73 28.02 -7.07 -4.70
CA ASN A 73 28.95 -6.30 -3.88
C ASN A 73 29.92 -5.42 -4.69
N THR A 74 29.86 -5.43 -6.02
CA THR A 74 30.63 -4.53 -6.88
C THR A 74 29.77 -3.34 -7.33
N GLY A 75 30.38 -2.23 -7.72
CA GLY A 75 29.66 -1.01 -8.17
C GLY A 75 29.13 -0.11 -7.04
N SER A 76 28.53 1.02 -7.42
CA SER A 76 28.02 2.05 -6.50
C SER A 76 26.66 1.66 -5.91
N PRO A 77 26.34 1.92 -4.62
CA PRO A 77 25.00 1.66 -4.10
C PRO A 77 23.89 2.49 -4.75
N TRP A 78 24.26 3.59 -5.41
CA TRP A 78 23.33 4.38 -6.24
C TRP A 78 22.88 3.63 -7.49
N GLU A 79 23.67 2.65 -7.95
CA GLU A 79 23.35 1.80 -9.11
C GLU A 79 22.61 0.52 -8.69
N LYS A 80 22.54 0.24 -7.38
CA LYS A 80 21.89 -0.94 -6.80
C LYS A 80 20.47 -0.58 -6.40
N VAL A 81 19.52 -0.96 -7.24
CA VAL A 81 18.09 -0.69 -7.03
C VAL A 81 17.36 -1.99 -6.75
N VAL A 82 16.58 -2.01 -5.66
CA VAL A 82 15.59 -3.06 -5.42
C VAL A 82 14.26 -2.56 -5.97
N ALA A 83 13.68 -3.29 -6.92
CA ALA A 83 12.35 -3.02 -7.44
C ALA A 83 11.35 -3.94 -6.74
N ILE A 84 10.34 -3.36 -6.12
CA ILE A 84 9.22 -4.10 -5.55
C ILE A 84 8.14 -4.18 -6.63
N TYR A 85 7.77 -5.41 -7.00
CA TYR A 85 6.75 -5.65 -8.01
C TYR A 85 5.37 -5.76 -7.35
N SER A 86 4.44 -4.91 -7.79
CA SER A 86 3.01 -5.07 -7.55
C SER A 86 2.34 -5.19 -8.92
N LEU A 87 1.62 -6.29 -9.15
CA LEU A 87 0.78 -6.42 -10.33
C LEU A 87 -0.21 -5.24 -10.34
N ASN A 88 -0.18 -4.46 -11.42
CA ASN A 88 -1.10 -3.36 -11.76
C ASN A 88 -0.72 -1.94 -11.29
N THR A 89 0.50 -1.67 -10.79
CA THR A 89 0.94 -0.28 -10.57
C THR A 89 2.41 -0.03 -10.91
N LYS A 90 2.75 1.25 -11.12
CA LYS A 90 4.10 1.73 -11.45
C LYS A 90 5.13 1.22 -10.44
N LEU A 91 6.30 0.80 -10.93
CA LEU A 91 7.41 0.36 -10.08
C LEU A 91 8.01 1.52 -9.30
N ALA A 92 8.06 1.37 -7.97
CA ALA A 92 8.79 2.29 -7.09
C ALA A 92 10.23 1.77 -6.90
N MET A 93 11.20 2.55 -7.38
CA MET A 93 12.61 2.30 -7.13
C MET A 93 13.00 2.83 -5.75
N LEU A 94 13.49 1.96 -4.87
CA LEU A 94 13.98 2.34 -3.55
C LEU A 94 15.50 2.22 -3.50
N THR A 95 16.17 3.29 -3.06
CA THR A 95 17.63 3.28 -2.89
C THR A 95 18.01 2.80 -1.49
N HIS A 96 19.20 2.21 -1.36
CA HIS A 96 19.78 1.84 -0.07
C HIS A 96 19.84 3.03 0.90
N HIS A 97 20.32 4.17 0.41
CA HIS A 97 20.42 5.41 1.18
C HIS A 97 19.04 5.89 1.66
N GLY A 98 18.02 5.84 0.78
CA GLY A 98 16.66 6.23 1.12
C GLY A 98 16.05 5.34 2.20
N ILE A 99 16.25 4.02 2.11
CA ILE A 99 15.77 3.09 3.14
C ILE A 99 16.48 3.35 4.47
N ILE A 100 17.82 3.41 4.50
CA ILE A 100 18.58 3.64 5.74
C ILE A 100 18.18 4.96 6.40
N THR A 101 17.97 6.02 5.61
CA THR A 101 17.48 7.31 6.11
C THR A 101 16.14 7.17 6.83
N ASN A 102 15.19 6.42 6.26
CA ASN A 102 13.91 6.16 6.92
C ASN A 102 14.09 5.36 8.22
N LEU A 103 14.97 4.35 8.23
CA LEU A 103 15.23 3.56 9.45
C LEU A 103 15.79 4.42 10.59
N LEU A 104 16.72 5.34 10.27
CA LEU A 104 17.31 6.28 11.22
C LEU A 104 16.27 7.27 11.74
N GLN A 105 15.45 7.85 10.85
CA GLN A 105 14.37 8.77 11.24
C GLN A 105 13.36 8.07 12.16
N MET A 106 12.91 6.87 11.79
CA MET A 106 12.01 6.08 12.63
C MET A 106 12.64 5.82 13.99
N SER A 107 13.92 5.42 14.05
CA SER A 107 14.62 5.10 15.31
C SER A 107 14.80 6.30 16.23
N ALA A 108 14.92 7.50 15.69
CA ALA A 108 15.03 8.71 16.48
C ALA A 108 13.68 9.25 16.96
N PHE A 109 12.62 9.11 16.14
CA PHE A 109 11.31 9.67 16.46
C PHE A 109 10.44 8.77 17.35
N GLU A 110 10.66 7.46 17.27
CA GLU A 110 9.84 6.50 18.00
C GLU A 110 10.39 6.27 19.41
N ASP A 111 9.85 6.99 20.40
CA ASP A 111 10.30 6.99 21.81
C ASP A 111 10.45 5.59 22.45
N PHE A 112 9.62 4.63 22.02
CA PHE A 112 9.67 3.25 22.50
C PHE A 112 10.92 2.47 22.07
N ALA A 113 11.70 2.97 21.10
CA ALA A 113 12.95 2.35 20.68
C ALA A 113 13.97 2.31 21.84
N ASN A 114 13.73 3.11 22.88
CA ASN A 114 14.53 3.17 24.10
C ASN A 114 13.96 2.31 25.25
N ASP A 115 12.97 1.44 25.01
CA ASP A 115 12.39 0.61 26.08
C ASP A 115 13.45 -0.32 26.71
N PRO A 116 13.73 -0.17 28.02
CA PRO A 116 14.71 -1.01 28.71
C PRO A 116 14.31 -2.49 28.79
N ASN A 117 13.09 -2.87 28.43
CA ASN A 117 12.64 -4.26 28.40
C ASN A 117 12.75 -4.92 27.00
N GLY A 118 13.08 -4.13 25.97
CA GLY A 118 13.08 -4.57 24.58
C GLY A 118 11.67 -4.71 23.98
N GLN A 119 11.59 -4.80 22.65
CA GLN A 119 10.31 -4.92 21.94
C GLN A 119 10.13 -6.33 21.39
N THR A 120 8.89 -6.82 21.42
CA THR A 120 8.48 -8.04 20.73
C THR A 120 7.23 -7.76 19.92
N VAL A 121 7.35 -7.92 18.61
CA VAL A 121 6.40 -7.42 17.61
C VAL A 121 5.78 -8.59 16.87
N ALA A 122 4.44 -8.60 16.73
CA ALA A 122 3.81 -9.51 15.78
C ALA A 122 3.94 -8.94 14.36
N ALA A 123 4.60 -9.67 13.48
CA ALA A 123 4.86 -9.29 12.10
C ALA A 123 4.07 -10.19 11.14
N ALA A 124 2.81 -9.82 10.88
CA ALA A 124 1.95 -10.43 9.87
C ALA A 124 1.86 -9.58 8.58
N ILE A 125 2.82 -8.67 8.37
CA ILE A 125 2.80 -7.69 7.28
C ILE A 125 3.49 -8.29 6.04
N PRO A 126 2.92 -8.16 4.83
CA PRO A 126 3.60 -8.59 3.62
C PRO A 126 4.95 -7.87 3.41
N PHE A 127 6.04 -8.63 3.34
CA PHE A 127 7.38 -8.07 3.03
C PHE A 127 7.51 -7.57 1.58
N SER A 128 6.53 -7.87 0.73
CA SER A 128 6.39 -7.32 -0.63
C SER A 128 5.89 -5.87 -0.64
N HIS A 129 5.58 -5.26 0.50
CA HIS A 129 5.27 -3.83 0.60
C HIS A 129 6.44 -3.08 1.24
N SER A 130 6.71 -1.84 0.81
CA SER A 130 7.81 -1.02 1.34
C SER A 130 7.79 -0.90 2.86
N TYR A 131 6.59 -0.87 3.45
CA TYR A 131 6.38 -0.85 4.89
C TYR A 131 6.84 -2.15 5.60
N GLY A 132 6.60 -3.31 5.01
CA GLY A 132 7.10 -4.59 5.54
C GLY A 132 8.62 -4.64 5.52
N ILE A 133 9.25 -4.13 4.46
CA ILE A 133 10.71 -3.95 4.39
C ILE A 133 11.19 -3.02 5.50
N LEU A 134 10.57 -1.85 5.67
CA LEU A 134 10.98 -0.89 6.70
C LEU A 134 10.82 -1.45 8.12
N ILE A 135 9.69 -2.08 8.45
CA ILE A 135 9.47 -2.68 9.78
C ILE A 135 10.42 -3.84 10.06
N GLY A 136 10.66 -4.70 9.07
CA GLY A 136 11.61 -5.80 9.21
C GLY A 136 13.01 -5.28 9.51
N HIS A 137 13.48 -4.31 8.74
CA HIS A 137 14.83 -3.76 8.91
C HIS A 137 14.98 -2.87 10.15
N VAL A 138 13.95 -2.10 10.52
CA VAL A 138 14.05 -1.21 11.70
C VAL A 138 14.08 -2.01 12.99
N GLY A 139 13.30 -3.09 13.07
CA GLY A 139 13.34 -3.93 14.26
C GLY A 139 14.62 -4.76 14.32
N ILE A 140 15.20 -5.18 13.18
CA ILE A 140 16.58 -5.70 13.19
C ILE A 140 17.50 -4.62 13.76
N LEU A 141 17.58 -3.43 13.16
CA LEU A 141 18.45 -2.32 13.58
C LEU A 141 18.40 -2.05 15.09
N ARG A 142 17.22 -2.14 15.69
CA ARG A 142 16.94 -1.89 17.12
C ARG A 142 17.03 -3.13 18.03
N ALA A 143 17.37 -4.30 17.48
CA ALA A 143 17.36 -5.58 18.17
C ALA A 143 15.99 -5.93 18.81
N GLU A 144 14.91 -5.66 18.08
CA GLU A 144 13.56 -6.10 18.41
C GLU A 144 13.35 -7.57 17.98
N SER A 145 12.51 -8.30 18.71
CA SER A 145 12.09 -9.65 18.30
C SER A 145 10.82 -9.58 17.47
N HIS A 146 10.81 -10.14 16.27
CA HIS A 146 9.62 -10.29 15.44
C HIS A 146 9.10 -11.72 15.46
N ILE A 147 7.83 -11.86 15.82
CA ILE A 147 7.09 -13.09 15.62
C ILE A 147 6.51 -13.03 14.21
N VAL A 148 7.05 -13.84 13.30
CA VAL A 148 6.71 -13.79 11.87
C VAL A 148 5.59 -14.76 11.57
N PHE A 149 4.54 -14.24 10.92
CA PHE A 149 3.41 -15.03 10.47
C PHE A 149 3.42 -15.07 8.94
N PRO A 150 3.18 -16.22 8.30
CA PRO A 150 3.07 -16.26 6.84
C PRO A 150 1.83 -15.53 6.32
N ARG A 151 0.78 -15.46 7.15
CA ARG A 151 -0.45 -14.72 6.94
C ARG A 151 -1.09 -14.39 8.28
N PHE A 152 -2.02 -13.44 8.31
CA PHE A 152 -2.76 -13.15 9.53
C PHE A 152 -3.64 -14.35 9.92
N ASP A 153 -3.47 -14.84 11.15
CA ASP A 153 -4.35 -15.80 11.80
C ASP A 153 -4.58 -15.29 13.22
N MET A 154 -5.83 -14.98 13.54
CA MET A 154 -6.17 -14.34 14.82
C MET A 154 -5.84 -15.22 16.01
N GLN A 155 -6.12 -16.53 15.93
CA GLN A 155 -5.86 -17.43 17.05
C GLN A 155 -4.36 -17.62 17.26
N LEU A 156 -3.60 -17.79 16.18
CA LEU A 156 -2.16 -17.89 16.24
C LEU A 156 -1.51 -16.60 16.74
N MET A 157 -2.00 -15.44 16.32
CA MET A 157 -1.53 -14.14 16.78
C MET A 157 -1.81 -13.95 18.26
N LEU A 158 -3.04 -14.19 18.73
CA LEU A 158 -3.40 -14.10 20.15
C LEU A 158 -2.60 -15.10 21.01
N GLY A 159 -2.41 -16.34 20.52
CA GLY A 159 -1.57 -17.34 21.16
C GLY A 159 -0.09 -16.92 21.22
N SER A 160 0.40 -16.22 20.18
CA SER A 160 1.74 -15.66 20.14
C SER A 160 1.91 -14.47 21.09
N VAL A 161 0.88 -13.65 21.27
CA VAL A 161 0.89 -12.57 22.27
C VAL A 161 1.14 -13.13 23.66
N ALA A 162 0.44 -14.20 24.02
CA ALA A 162 0.63 -14.88 25.30
C ALA A 162 2.00 -15.58 25.39
N SER A 163 2.38 -16.36 24.36
CA SER A 163 3.57 -17.22 24.38
C SER A 163 4.89 -16.44 24.30
N TYR A 164 4.91 -15.35 23.52
CA TYR A 164 6.13 -14.58 23.25
C TYR A 164 6.13 -13.20 23.89
N HIS A 165 5.11 -12.87 24.68
CA HIS A 165 4.93 -11.55 25.30
C HIS A 165 5.01 -10.42 24.27
N VAL A 166 4.28 -10.57 23.16
CA VAL A 166 4.18 -9.52 22.13
C VAL A 166 3.63 -8.26 22.80
N ASN A 167 4.43 -7.20 22.80
CA ASN A 167 4.08 -5.92 23.38
C ASN A 167 3.76 -4.86 22.31
N ARG A 168 3.73 -5.27 21.03
CA ARG A 168 3.39 -4.41 19.90
C ARG A 168 2.62 -5.13 18.80
N LEU A 169 1.53 -4.49 18.36
CA LEU A 169 0.71 -4.91 17.24
C LEU A 169 0.50 -3.76 16.24
N TYR A 170 0.47 -4.11 14.96
CA TYR A 170 -0.01 -3.26 13.88
C TYR A 170 -1.31 -3.86 13.37
N LEU A 171 -2.41 -3.12 13.49
CA LEU A 171 -3.73 -3.66 13.20
C LEU A 171 -4.35 -2.93 12.01
N LEU A 172 -5.03 -3.72 11.19
CA LEU A 172 -5.90 -3.25 10.12
C LEU A 172 -7.30 -3.77 10.38
N ARG A 173 -8.30 -2.98 10.02
CA ARG A 173 -9.71 -3.29 10.14
C ARG A 173 -10.40 -2.79 8.87
N LEU A 174 -11.33 -3.57 8.33
CA LEU A 174 -12.20 -3.13 7.23
C LEU A 174 -13.57 -2.84 7.80
N VAL A 175 -14.04 -1.60 7.61
CA VAL A 175 -15.28 -1.12 8.23
C VAL A 175 -16.30 -0.75 7.15
N THR A 176 -17.48 -1.35 7.20
CA THR A 176 -18.59 -1.05 6.29
C THR A 176 -19.13 0.37 6.54
N PRO A 177 -19.91 0.95 5.60
CA PRO A 177 -20.51 2.27 5.78
C PRO A 177 -21.42 2.41 7.02
N ASP A 178 -22.00 1.31 7.51
CA ASP A 178 -22.81 1.26 8.73
C ASP A 178 -21.98 1.04 10.01
N GLY A 179 -20.64 1.03 9.90
CA GLY A 179 -19.72 0.99 11.03
C GLY A 179 -19.40 -0.41 11.56
N LYS A 180 -19.77 -1.47 10.82
CA LYS A 180 -19.51 -2.86 11.19
C LYS A 180 -18.23 -3.38 10.54
N ASP A 181 -17.72 -4.49 11.07
CA ASP A 181 -16.60 -5.17 10.44
C ASP A 181 -17.03 -5.89 9.18
N VAL A 182 -16.21 -5.81 8.15
CA VAL A 182 -16.35 -6.65 6.96
C VAL A 182 -15.97 -8.09 7.34
N GLU A 183 -16.91 -9.01 7.17
CA GLU A 183 -16.72 -10.43 7.51
C GLU A 183 -16.52 -11.32 6.28
N ASN A 184 -16.83 -10.84 5.07
CA ASN A 184 -16.81 -11.63 3.84
C ASN A 184 -15.67 -11.25 2.91
N TYR A 185 -15.17 -12.23 2.14
CA TYR A 185 -14.27 -11.95 1.02
C TYR A 185 -14.98 -11.12 -0.05
N ASN A 186 -14.21 -10.27 -0.73
CA ASN A 186 -14.64 -9.35 -1.79
C ASN A 186 -15.62 -8.25 -1.36
N GLU A 187 -16.12 -8.28 -0.13
CA GLU A 187 -16.89 -7.18 0.44
C GLU A 187 -15.95 -6.01 0.75
N SER A 188 -16.40 -4.80 0.41
CA SER A 188 -15.59 -3.59 0.53
C SER A 188 -15.89 -2.85 1.83
N GLY A 189 -14.84 -2.39 2.50
CA GLY A 189 -14.92 -1.53 3.68
C GLY A 189 -13.84 -0.45 3.65
N GLU A 190 -14.04 0.61 4.42
CA GLU A 190 -13.00 1.60 4.69
C GLU A 190 -11.88 0.93 5.47
N VAL A 191 -10.64 1.20 5.07
CA VAL A 191 -9.45 0.71 5.76
C VAL A 191 -9.21 1.58 7.00
N TYR A 192 -9.26 0.93 8.16
CA TYR A 192 -8.93 1.50 9.45
C TYR A 192 -7.58 0.95 9.87
N TYR A 193 -6.74 1.82 10.44
CA TYR A 193 -5.39 1.47 10.85
C TYR A 193 -5.16 1.85 12.31
N LYS A 194 -4.50 0.97 13.06
CA LYS A 194 -4.10 1.27 14.44
C LYS A 194 -2.71 0.73 14.75
N ALA A 195 -1.83 1.65 15.12
CA ALA A 195 -0.44 1.35 15.46
C ALA A 195 0.20 2.48 16.28
N PRO A 196 1.35 2.24 16.93
CA PRO A 196 2.07 3.27 17.69
C PRO A 196 2.58 4.44 16.85
N ASN A 197 2.84 4.24 15.55
CA ASN A 197 3.40 5.24 14.64
C ASN A 197 2.33 6.04 13.87
N MET A 198 1.08 6.03 14.34
CA MET A 198 0.02 6.83 13.72
C MET A 198 0.36 8.32 13.79
N PHE A 199 -0.05 9.03 12.74
CA PHE A 199 -0.03 10.49 12.70
C PHE A 199 -0.72 11.09 13.93
N VAL A 200 -0.17 12.16 14.52
CA VAL A 200 -0.70 12.74 15.76
C VAL A 200 -1.82 13.77 15.55
N GLY A 201 -2.03 14.22 14.32
CA GLY A 201 -3.05 15.22 13.98
C GLY A 201 -2.54 16.38 13.11
N TYR A 202 -3.47 17.06 12.45
CA TYR A 202 -3.20 18.18 11.56
C TYR A 202 -2.88 19.45 12.35
N LEU A 203 -1.73 20.05 12.04
CA LEU A 203 -1.28 21.27 12.70
C LEU A 203 -2.28 22.41 12.48
N GLY A 204 -2.82 22.97 13.57
CA GLY A 204 -3.77 24.08 13.51
C GLY A 204 -5.19 23.69 13.08
N ASP A 205 -5.46 22.40 12.83
CA ASP A 205 -6.77 21.91 12.37
C ASP A 205 -7.26 20.78 13.27
N ARG A 206 -7.89 21.18 14.38
CA ARG A 206 -8.44 20.26 15.38
C ARG A 206 -9.62 19.47 14.82
N GLU A 207 -10.44 20.05 13.95
CA GLU A 207 -11.62 19.40 13.40
C GLU A 207 -11.22 18.23 12.49
N SER A 208 -10.32 18.45 11.55
CA SER A 208 -9.78 17.37 10.70
C SER A 208 -9.03 16.32 11.51
N THR A 209 -8.37 16.73 12.60
CA THR A 209 -7.68 15.78 13.50
C THR A 209 -8.68 14.86 14.19
N LEU A 210 -9.74 15.41 14.79
CA LEU A 210 -10.77 14.61 15.45
C LEU A 210 -11.52 13.73 14.46
N GLY A 211 -11.81 14.24 13.26
CA GLY A 211 -12.48 13.47 12.20
C GLY A 211 -11.63 12.36 11.58
N ALA A 212 -10.30 12.37 11.77
CA ALA A 212 -9.41 11.34 11.28
C ALA A 212 -9.43 10.06 12.14
N PHE A 213 -9.92 10.13 13.37
CA PHE A 213 -9.98 8.98 14.28
C PHE A 213 -11.42 8.61 14.62
N ASP A 214 -11.67 7.32 14.85
CA ASP A 214 -12.89 6.86 15.49
C ASP A 214 -12.80 6.90 17.02
N ASP A 215 -13.92 6.60 17.70
CA ASP A 215 -13.99 6.57 19.17
C ASP A 215 -13.07 5.51 19.80
N GLY A 216 -12.66 4.51 19.02
CA GLY A 216 -11.70 3.48 19.41
C GLY A 216 -10.24 3.88 19.18
N GLY A 217 -9.96 5.07 18.66
CA GLY A 217 -8.62 5.55 18.32
C GLY A 217 -8.02 4.89 17.09
N TRP A 218 -8.84 4.38 16.18
CA TRP A 218 -8.42 3.91 14.86
C TRP A 218 -8.34 5.07 13.88
N LEU A 219 -7.26 5.13 13.11
CA LEU A 219 -7.10 6.07 12.00
C LEU A 219 -7.96 5.62 10.82
N ARG A 220 -8.85 6.50 10.36
CA ARG A 220 -9.59 6.37 9.11
C ARG A 220 -8.70 6.78 7.95
N THR A 221 -8.25 5.84 7.13
CA THR A 221 -7.33 6.18 6.02
C THR A 221 -8.04 6.91 4.89
N GLY A 222 -9.36 6.76 4.79
CA GLY A 222 -10.17 7.23 3.67
C GLY A 222 -10.00 6.39 2.39
N ASP A 223 -9.25 5.29 2.46
CA ASP A 223 -9.07 4.33 1.37
C ASP A 223 -10.07 3.16 1.56
N MET A 224 -10.66 2.72 0.46
CA MET A 224 -11.54 1.56 0.41
C MET A 224 -10.74 0.32 0.04
N GLY A 225 -11.01 -0.79 0.73
CA GLY A 225 -10.37 -2.06 0.44
C GLY A 225 -11.27 -3.27 0.67
N ALA A 226 -10.85 -4.40 0.11
CA ALA A 226 -11.49 -5.69 0.29
C ALA A 226 -10.43 -6.78 0.43
N ILE A 227 -10.69 -7.80 1.25
CA ILE A 227 -9.86 -9.01 1.25
C ILE A 227 -10.31 -9.90 0.11
N GLN A 228 -9.37 -10.29 -0.75
CA GLN A 228 -9.63 -11.27 -1.82
C GLN A 228 -8.60 -12.39 -1.77
N VAL A 229 -8.98 -13.53 -2.32
CA VAL A 229 -8.13 -14.72 -2.41
C VAL A 229 -7.59 -14.82 -3.82
N SER A 230 -6.28 -14.84 -3.98
CA SER A 230 -5.62 -15.06 -5.26
C SER A 230 -5.86 -16.48 -5.80
N PRO A 231 -5.57 -16.75 -7.09
CA PRO A 231 -5.72 -18.10 -7.66
C PRO A 231 -4.91 -19.19 -6.96
N ASN A 232 -3.83 -18.84 -6.27
CA ASN A 232 -3.03 -19.76 -5.46
C ASN A 232 -3.47 -19.85 -3.98
N GLY A 233 -4.64 -19.30 -3.63
CA GLY A 233 -5.24 -19.42 -2.30
C GLY A 233 -4.70 -18.44 -1.24
N VAL A 234 -4.00 -17.38 -1.65
CA VAL A 234 -3.41 -16.41 -0.72
C VAL A 234 -4.34 -15.21 -0.55
N GLU A 235 -4.61 -14.85 0.70
CA GLU A 235 -5.41 -13.67 1.04
C GLU A 235 -4.59 -12.40 0.86
N HIS A 236 -5.16 -11.42 0.18
CA HIS A 236 -4.57 -10.10 0.00
C HIS A 236 -5.60 -9.02 0.27
N LEU A 237 -5.17 -7.93 0.94
CA LEU A 237 -5.92 -6.69 0.96
C LEU A 237 -5.72 -5.98 -0.38
N PHE A 238 -6.81 -5.75 -1.11
CA PHE A 238 -6.82 -4.95 -2.33
C PHE A 238 -7.38 -3.58 -2.02
N ILE A 239 -6.57 -2.54 -2.20
CA ILE A 239 -7.03 -1.15 -2.15
C ILE A 239 -7.71 -0.82 -3.49
N ARG A 240 -8.96 -0.40 -3.44
CA ARG A 240 -9.78 -0.13 -4.63
C ARG A 240 -9.77 1.34 -5.05
N ASP A 241 -10.22 2.24 -4.17
CA ASP A 241 -10.25 3.68 -4.44
C ASP A 241 -10.33 4.46 -3.10
N ARG A 242 -10.52 5.78 -3.16
CA ARG A 242 -10.81 6.62 -1.99
C ARG A 242 -12.30 6.85 -1.82
N ILE A 243 -12.73 6.92 -0.56
CA ILE A 243 -14.12 7.23 -0.19
C ILE A 243 -14.60 8.53 -0.81
N LYS A 244 -13.74 9.56 -0.83
CA LYS A 244 -14.07 10.87 -1.40
C LYS A 244 -14.21 10.86 -2.93
N ASP A 245 -13.74 9.80 -3.57
CA ASP A 245 -13.78 9.65 -5.02
C ASP A 245 -14.93 8.75 -5.49
N MET A 246 -15.69 8.17 -4.55
CA MET A 246 -16.87 7.33 -4.80
C MET A 246 -18.01 8.11 -5.44
N ILE A 247 -18.71 7.45 -6.37
CA ILE A 247 -19.87 8.01 -7.07
C ILE A 247 -21.14 7.47 -6.42
N LYS A 248 -22.08 8.35 -6.04
CA LYS A 248 -23.32 7.95 -5.38
C LYS A 248 -24.48 7.88 -6.35
N VAL A 249 -24.78 6.68 -6.84
CA VAL A 249 -25.83 6.43 -7.84
C VAL A 249 -27.05 5.79 -7.16
N LYS A 250 -28.18 6.50 -7.09
CA LYS A 250 -29.42 6.03 -6.43
C LYS A 250 -29.19 5.55 -4.98
N GLY A 251 -28.29 6.21 -4.26
CA GLY A 251 -27.91 5.85 -2.89
C GLY A 251 -26.93 4.68 -2.76
N MET A 252 -26.58 4.01 -3.87
CA MET A 252 -25.53 2.99 -3.91
C MET A 252 -24.17 3.61 -4.22
N GLN A 253 -23.12 3.00 -3.70
CA GLN A 253 -21.75 3.42 -3.92
C GLN A 253 -21.17 2.71 -5.15
N VAL A 254 -20.72 3.49 -6.12
CA VAL A 254 -20.04 3.04 -7.34
C VAL A 254 -18.57 3.42 -7.26
N ILE A 255 -17.68 2.43 -7.36
CA ILE A 255 -16.23 2.60 -7.33
C ILE A 255 -15.76 2.90 -8.76
N PRO A 256 -15.18 4.09 -9.05
CA PRO A 256 -14.64 4.40 -10.38
C PRO A 256 -13.64 3.36 -10.89
N ALA A 257 -12.74 2.89 -10.03
CA ALA A 257 -11.74 1.88 -10.37
C ALA A 257 -12.35 0.54 -10.85
N ASP A 258 -13.53 0.15 -10.36
CA ASP A 258 -14.21 -1.06 -10.83
C ASP A 258 -14.70 -0.87 -12.28
N VAL A 259 -15.25 0.32 -12.59
CA VAL A 259 -15.67 0.69 -13.95
C VAL A 259 -14.45 0.78 -14.89
N GLU A 260 -13.38 1.45 -14.46
CA GLU A 260 -12.12 1.57 -15.21
C GLU A 260 -11.51 0.19 -15.52
N SER A 261 -11.52 -0.73 -14.55
CA SER A 261 -10.98 -2.08 -14.73
C SER A 261 -11.73 -2.88 -15.80
N VAL A 262 -13.06 -2.73 -15.86
CA VAL A 262 -13.87 -3.39 -16.89
C VAL A 262 -13.66 -2.73 -18.26
N LEU A 263 -13.57 -1.40 -18.32
CA LEU A 263 -13.24 -0.68 -19.55
C LEU A 263 -11.88 -1.11 -20.12
N LEU A 264 -10.84 -1.19 -19.28
CA LEU A 264 -9.50 -1.60 -19.69
C LEU A 264 -9.41 -3.07 -20.13
N ALA A 265 -10.38 -3.91 -19.74
CA ALA A 265 -10.46 -5.28 -20.23
C ALA A 265 -11.04 -5.39 -21.66
N HIS A 266 -11.63 -4.30 -22.18
CA HIS A 266 -12.15 -4.26 -23.54
C HIS A 266 -11.01 -4.08 -24.56
N PRO A 267 -10.90 -4.89 -25.63
CA PRO A 267 -9.76 -4.87 -26.56
C PRO A 267 -9.50 -3.53 -27.27
N ALA A 268 -10.56 -2.74 -27.45
CA ALA A 268 -10.49 -1.44 -28.13
C ALA A 268 -10.20 -0.25 -27.19
N VAL A 269 -9.95 -0.49 -25.90
CA VAL A 269 -9.64 0.55 -24.91
C VAL A 269 -8.16 0.48 -24.54
N ALA A 270 -7.42 1.57 -24.74
CA ALA A 270 -6.02 1.67 -24.35
C ALA A 270 -5.83 2.25 -22.94
N ASP A 271 -6.71 3.19 -22.55
CA ASP A 271 -6.68 3.84 -21.24
C ASP A 271 -8.09 4.34 -20.91
N ALA A 272 -8.42 4.45 -19.63
CA ALA A 272 -9.71 4.91 -19.17
C ALA A 272 -9.61 5.69 -17.86
N ALA A 273 -10.49 6.66 -17.67
CA ALA A 273 -10.69 7.36 -16.41
C ALA A 273 -12.17 7.62 -16.17
N VAL A 274 -12.63 7.40 -14.94
CA VAL A 274 -14.04 7.53 -14.57
C VAL A 274 -14.22 8.58 -13.48
N ILE A 275 -15.24 9.41 -13.65
CA ILE A 275 -15.66 10.42 -12.68
C ILE A 275 -17.17 10.33 -12.41
N GLY A 276 -17.59 10.82 -11.25
CA GLY A 276 -19.00 11.12 -10.98
C GLY A 276 -19.39 12.47 -11.57
N VAL A 277 -20.51 12.49 -12.27
CA VAL A 277 -21.19 13.70 -12.76
C VAL A 277 -22.60 13.81 -12.14
N PRO A 278 -23.11 15.02 -11.88
CA PRO A 278 -24.46 15.20 -11.35
C PRO A 278 -25.52 14.61 -12.28
N ASP A 279 -26.56 14.02 -11.70
CA ASP A 279 -27.72 13.47 -12.42
C ASP A 279 -29.00 13.79 -11.62
N GLU A 280 -30.02 14.32 -12.28
CA GLU A 280 -31.24 14.79 -11.60
C GLU A 280 -32.03 13.68 -10.88
N LEU A 281 -31.95 12.45 -11.38
CA LEU A 281 -32.74 11.32 -10.87
C LEU A 281 -31.93 10.41 -9.95
N ALA A 282 -30.67 10.19 -10.28
CA ALA A 282 -29.77 9.28 -9.57
C ALA A 282 -28.89 10.00 -8.54
N GLY A 283 -28.88 11.34 -8.51
CA GLY A 283 -27.97 12.17 -7.73
C GLY A 283 -26.63 12.35 -8.44
N GLU A 284 -25.92 11.25 -8.66
CA GLU A 284 -24.75 11.18 -9.53
C GLU A 284 -24.83 9.98 -10.48
N ARG A 285 -24.06 10.03 -11.57
CA ARG A 285 -23.76 8.88 -12.44
C ARG A 285 -22.30 8.86 -12.83
N ALA A 286 -21.81 7.68 -13.20
CA ALA A 286 -20.48 7.53 -13.77
C ALA A 286 -20.44 8.10 -15.21
N MET A 287 -19.37 8.82 -15.50
CA MET A 287 -18.95 9.23 -16.84
C MET A 287 -17.52 8.76 -17.06
N ALA A 288 -17.27 8.18 -18.24
CA ALA A 288 -15.98 7.64 -18.61
C ALA A 288 -15.34 8.47 -19.73
N PHE A 289 -14.03 8.67 -19.61
CA PHE A 289 -13.15 9.19 -20.66
C PHE A 289 -12.28 8.04 -21.14
N VAL A 290 -12.30 7.76 -22.44
CA VAL A 290 -11.69 6.57 -23.03
C VAL A 290 -10.69 6.98 -24.10
N ILE A 291 -9.46 6.45 -24.00
CA ILE A 291 -8.49 6.50 -25.09
C ILE A 291 -8.65 5.21 -25.90
N ARG A 292 -8.90 5.36 -27.20
CA ARG A 292 -9.02 4.25 -28.15
C ARG A 292 -7.69 3.51 -28.31
N SER A 293 -7.77 2.18 -28.42
CA SER A 293 -6.64 1.36 -28.85
C SER A 293 -6.36 1.57 -30.34
N GLY A 294 -5.11 1.86 -30.69
CA GLY A 294 -4.71 2.09 -32.08
C GLY A 294 -4.51 0.81 -32.92
N SER A 295 -4.67 -0.38 -32.33
CA SER A 295 -4.31 -1.66 -32.97
C SER A 295 -5.48 -2.61 -33.22
N VAL A 296 -6.62 -2.43 -32.54
CA VAL A 296 -7.77 -3.34 -32.60
C VAL A 296 -9.04 -2.53 -32.76
N MET A 297 -9.91 -2.93 -33.70
CA MET A 297 -11.19 -2.27 -33.98
C MET A 297 -11.03 -0.78 -34.36
N SER A 298 -9.88 -0.42 -34.95
CA SER A 298 -9.54 0.95 -35.38
C SER A 298 -10.51 1.55 -36.39
N ASP A 299 -11.18 0.68 -37.16
CA ASP A 299 -12.02 1.07 -38.29
C ASP A 299 -13.49 1.31 -37.87
N LEU A 300 -13.84 1.05 -36.61
CA LEU A 300 -15.18 1.29 -36.10
C LEU A 300 -15.45 2.78 -35.89
N SER A 301 -16.67 3.19 -36.24
CA SER A 301 -17.19 4.50 -35.88
C SER A 301 -17.20 4.68 -34.36
N GLU A 302 -17.23 5.92 -33.88
CA GLU A 302 -17.32 6.17 -32.43
C GLU A 302 -18.61 5.61 -31.84
N ASP A 303 -19.70 5.63 -32.60
CA ASP A 303 -21.00 5.10 -32.16
C ASP A 303 -20.97 3.58 -32.03
N ASP A 304 -20.50 2.85 -33.05
CA ASP A 304 -20.39 1.39 -32.99
C ASP A 304 -19.46 0.92 -31.86
N LEU A 305 -18.39 1.67 -31.62
CA LEU A 305 -17.47 1.34 -30.52
C LEU A 305 -18.10 1.65 -29.15
N ARG A 306 -18.85 2.75 -29.02
CA ARG A 306 -19.56 3.09 -27.79
C ARG A 306 -20.55 1.99 -27.43
N ASP A 307 -21.31 1.51 -28.40
CA ASP A 307 -22.25 0.40 -28.22
C ASP A 307 -21.51 -0.88 -27.78
N SER A 308 -20.43 -1.26 -28.47
CA SER A 308 -19.61 -2.41 -28.10
C SER A 308 -19.03 -2.31 -26.67
N ILE A 309 -18.62 -1.12 -26.24
CA ILE A 309 -18.11 -0.91 -24.88
C ILE A 309 -19.25 -0.98 -23.87
N ASN A 310 -20.41 -0.38 -24.15
CA ASN A 310 -21.56 -0.46 -23.26
C ASN A 310 -22.02 -1.91 -23.08
N ASP A 311 -22.17 -2.69 -24.16
CA ASP A 311 -22.50 -4.12 -24.09
C ASP A 311 -21.53 -4.88 -23.16
N HIS A 312 -20.23 -4.59 -23.28
CA HIS A 312 -19.20 -5.21 -22.43
C HIS A 312 -19.32 -4.84 -20.94
N MET A 313 -19.73 -3.60 -20.66
CA MET A 313 -19.95 -3.09 -19.31
C MET A 313 -21.21 -3.71 -18.69
N GLU A 314 -22.29 -3.79 -19.47
CA GLU A 314 -23.59 -4.30 -19.04
C GLU A 314 -23.57 -5.80 -18.73
N ASP A 315 -22.75 -6.58 -19.43
CA ASP A 315 -22.53 -8.01 -19.16
C ASP A 315 -21.85 -8.27 -17.80
N LYS A 316 -21.04 -7.32 -17.32
CA LYS A 316 -20.13 -7.54 -16.17
C LYS A 316 -20.52 -6.79 -14.91
N LEU A 317 -21.24 -5.68 -15.02
CA LEU A 317 -21.53 -4.78 -13.90
C LEU A 317 -23.02 -4.51 -13.75
N HIS A 318 -23.43 -4.24 -12.52
CA HIS A 318 -24.81 -3.86 -12.18
C HIS A 318 -25.21 -2.51 -12.81
N GLU A 319 -26.51 -2.28 -13.06
CA GLU A 319 -27.07 -1.11 -13.77
C GLU A 319 -26.61 0.27 -13.27
N THR A 320 -26.20 0.36 -12.00
CA THR A 320 -25.65 1.58 -11.39
C THR A 320 -24.31 2.02 -11.98
N HIS A 321 -23.59 1.10 -12.62
CA HIS A 321 -22.26 1.33 -13.19
C HIS A 321 -22.31 1.64 -14.70
N TRP A 322 -23.48 1.49 -15.33
CA TRP A 322 -23.63 1.63 -16.77
C TRP A 322 -23.43 3.08 -17.24
N LEU A 323 -22.73 3.22 -18.36
CA LEU A 323 -22.29 4.51 -18.89
C LEU A 323 -23.29 5.07 -19.91
N GLY A 324 -23.78 4.26 -20.84
CA GLY A 324 -24.64 4.73 -21.94
C GLY A 324 -23.92 5.82 -22.74
N ASP A 325 -24.59 6.96 -22.95
CA ASP A 325 -24.02 8.11 -23.66
C ASP A 325 -22.92 8.85 -22.87
N ARG A 326 -22.71 8.52 -21.58
CA ARG A 326 -21.68 9.14 -20.72
C ARG A 326 -20.30 8.53 -20.95
N LEU A 327 -19.95 8.31 -22.21
CA LEU A 327 -18.68 7.78 -22.66
C LEU A 327 -18.11 8.73 -23.72
N GLU A 328 -17.03 9.41 -23.35
CA GLU A 328 -16.34 10.40 -24.19
C GLU A 328 -14.99 9.85 -24.66
N PHE A 329 -14.75 9.87 -25.97
CA PHE A 329 -13.45 9.52 -26.53
C PHE A 329 -12.51 10.71 -26.48
N VAL A 330 -11.33 10.51 -25.91
CA VAL A 330 -10.30 11.55 -25.78
C VAL A 330 -8.97 11.08 -26.33
N SER A 331 -8.17 12.02 -26.81
CA SER A 331 -6.79 11.74 -27.25
C SER A 331 -5.83 11.55 -26.07
N GLU A 332 -6.13 12.15 -24.93
CA GLU A 332 -5.32 12.04 -23.72
C GLU A 332 -6.15 12.14 -22.44
N ILE A 333 -5.69 11.48 -21.38
CA ILE A 333 -6.24 11.60 -20.03
C ILE A 333 -5.24 12.43 -19.19
N PRO A 334 -5.67 13.54 -18.57
CA PRO A 334 -4.76 14.42 -17.83
C PRO A 334 -4.25 13.70 -16.58
N LYS A 335 -2.93 13.59 -16.47
CA LYS A 335 -2.25 12.93 -15.35
C LYS A 335 -1.21 13.87 -14.72
N SER A 336 -1.02 13.74 -13.40
CA SER A 336 0.07 14.43 -12.68
C SER A 336 1.44 13.88 -13.11
N GLN A 337 2.53 14.52 -12.66
CA GLN A 337 3.88 13.98 -12.83
C GLN A 337 4.06 12.57 -12.20
N SER A 338 3.32 12.25 -11.14
CA SER A 338 3.29 10.90 -10.56
C SER A 338 2.41 9.93 -11.35
N GLY A 339 1.67 10.40 -12.36
CA GLY A 339 0.74 9.63 -13.18
C GLY A 339 -0.67 9.49 -12.62
N LYS A 340 -0.99 10.21 -11.54
CA LYS A 340 -2.34 10.20 -10.97
C LYS A 340 -3.28 10.98 -11.89
N VAL A 341 -4.41 10.38 -12.26
CA VAL A 341 -5.45 11.06 -13.05
C VAL A 341 -5.92 12.33 -12.33
N LEU A 342 -5.94 13.44 -13.05
CA LEU A 342 -6.37 14.74 -12.55
C LEU A 342 -7.89 14.87 -12.71
N LYS A 343 -8.66 14.12 -11.90
CA LYS A 343 -10.15 14.07 -11.95
C LYS A 343 -10.81 15.47 -11.96
N ARG A 344 -10.17 16.49 -11.36
CA ARG A 344 -10.65 17.89 -11.40
C ARG A 344 -10.72 18.46 -12.82
N MET A 345 -9.74 18.15 -13.68
CA MET A 345 -9.72 18.63 -15.06
C MET A 345 -10.82 17.93 -15.88
N LEU A 346 -10.97 16.62 -15.70
CA LEU A 346 -12.05 15.85 -16.33
C LEU A 346 -13.44 16.35 -15.92
N LYS A 347 -13.65 16.68 -14.63
CA LYS A 347 -14.90 17.30 -14.16
C LYS A 347 -15.19 18.65 -14.81
N ALA A 348 -14.16 19.46 -15.06
CA ALA A 348 -14.32 20.74 -15.75
C ALA A 348 -14.70 20.56 -17.23
N GLN A 349 -14.11 19.56 -17.89
CA GLN A 349 -14.46 19.18 -19.27
C GLN A 349 -15.90 18.65 -19.37
N ALA A 350 -16.31 17.80 -18.44
CA ALA A 350 -17.68 17.28 -18.39
C ALA A 350 -18.73 18.38 -18.14
N ALA A 351 -18.37 19.49 -17.49
CA ALA A 351 -19.28 20.61 -17.25
C ALA A 351 -19.47 21.53 -18.47
N THR A 352 -18.69 21.32 -19.54
CA THR A 352 -18.80 22.07 -20.81
C THR A 352 -19.53 21.31 -21.92
N VAL A 353 -19.90 20.06 -21.66
CA VAL A 353 -20.75 19.20 -22.51
C VAL A 353 -22.16 19.25 -21.94
#